data_AF-A0A8J1W612-F1
#
_entry.id   AF-A0A8J1W612-F1
#
_cell.length_a   1.000
_cell.length_b   1.000
_cell.length_c   1.000
_cell.angle_alpha   90.00
_cell.angle_beta   90.00
_cell.angle_gamma   90.00
#
_symmetry.space_group_name_H-M   'P 1'
#
loop_
_entity.id
_entity.type
_entity.pdbx_description
1 polymer ?
#
loop_
_entity_poly.entity_id
_entity_poly.type
_entity_poly.pdbx_seq_one_letter_code
_entity_poly.pdbx_strand_id
1 'polypeptide(L)'
;PPLPGETAKTLKQIVGELTFGKNKRIIFIIARQHSGEVVGSWVMQGFLRFLLSKSPYARVLREKFVFHIIPMVNIDGVVYGNARCTLAGVDPNRVWNDPNPIIHPVIHQIKEYMRWLPPDSIDIFLDFHGHSAKCASFFYGCQEHTDAKAALFPKLASLTSRDISFEDCRWQHGKSHTKSARAVVG
;
A
#
# COMPACT_ATOMS: atom_id res chain seq x y z
N PRO A 1 21.77 26.62 -18.17
CA PRO A 1 21.87 25.13 -18.16
C PRO A 1 22.85 24.67 -17.06
N PRO A 2 22.47 23.72 -16.19
CA PRO A 2 23.44 23.16 -15.25
C PRO A 2 24.47 22.32 -16.01
N LEU A 3 25.71 22.31 -15.52
CA LEU A 3 26.89 21.69 -16.13
C LEU A 3 26.89 20.15 -15.94
N PRO A 4 27.57 19.38 -16.82
CA PRO A 4 27.63 17.93 -16.72
C PRO A 4 28.54 17.52 -15.55
N GLY A 5 27.94 17.07 -14.45
CA GLY A 5 28.66 16.66 -13.25
C GLY A 5 27.88 16.76 -11.94
N GLU A 6 26.74 17.47 -11.92
CA GLU A 6 25.82 17.41 -10.77
C GLU A 6 25.12 16.04 -10.75
N THR A 7 25.72 15.11 -10.00
CA THR A 7 25.19 13.79 -9.69
C THR A 7 23.71 13.86 -9.31
N ALA A 8 22.86 13.26 -10.15
CA ALA A 8 21.50 12.94 -9.76
C ALA A 8 21.57 12.08 -8.49
N LYS A 9 21.13 12.64 -7.36
CA LYS A 9 21.05 11.90 -6.10
C LYS A 9 20.25 10.62 -6.36
N THR A 10 20.80 9.48 -5.95
CA THR A 10 20.04 8.22 -6.05
C THR A 10 18.75 8.35 -5.24
N LEU A 11 17.67 7.66 -5.64
CA LEU A 11 16.42 7.63 -4.87
C LEU A 11 16.68 7.29 -3.38
N LYS A 12 17.68 6.44 -3.10
CA LYS A 12 18.14 6.12 -1.74
C LYS A 12 18.74 7.33 -1.01
N GLN A 13 19.51 8.17 -1.68
CA GLN A 13 20.03 9.43 -1.11
C GLN A 13 18.92 10.46 -0.92
N ILE A 14 18.02 10.63 -1.89
CA ILE A 14 16.90 11.59 -1.76
C ILE A 14 16.00 11.17 -0.60
N VAL A 15 15.64 9.90 -0.50
CA VAL A 15 14.83 9.36 0.60
C VAL A 15 15.59 9.36 1.94
N GLY A 16 16.90 9.08 1.91
CA GLY A 16 17.75 9.10 3.10
C GLY A 16 18.02 10.50 3.65
N GLU A 17 18.12 11.52 2.79
CA GLU A 17 18.27 12.93 3.20
C GLU A 17 16.93 13.57 3.57
N LEU A 18 15.84 13.13 2.95
CA LEU A 18 14.47 13.36 3.42
C LEU A 18 14.19 12.52 4.68
N THR A 19 15.05 12.60 5.71
CA THR A 19 14.75 12.08 7.05
C THR A 19 13.50 12.78 7.58
N PHE A 20 12.33 12.27 7.19
CA PHE A 20 11.03 12.66 7.67
C PHE A 20 10.93 12.20 9.12
N GLY A 21 11.41 13.01 10.05
CA GLY A 21 11.35 12.78 11.49
C GLY A 21 12.03 11.49 11.93
N LYS A 22 13.30 11.57 12.34
CA LYS A 22 13.98 10.49 13.07
C LYS A 22 13.01 9.92 14.13
N ASN A 23 12.78 8.61 14.11
CA ASN A 23 11.90 7.84 14.99
C ASN A 23 10.37 7.96 14.78
N LYS A 24 9.90 8.57 13.69
CA LYS A 24 8.46 8.53 13.36
C LYS A 24 8.06 7.15 12.84
N ARG A 25 6.83 6.75 13.18
CA ARG A 25 6.20 5.52 12.68
C ARG A 25 5.74 5.69 11.23
N ILE A 26 5.78 4.60 10.47
CA ILE A 26 5.49 4.60 9.04
C ILE A 26 4.09 4.03 8.78
N ILE A 27 3.35 4.72 7.91
CA ILE A 27 2.14 4.20 7.27
C ILE A 27 2.46 3.99 5.79
N PHE A 28 2.46 2.74 5.35
CA PHE A 28 2.78 2.34 3.99
C PHE A 28 1.50 2.02 3.22
N ILE A 29 1.30 2.64 2.07
CA ILE A 29 0.03 2.54 1.33
C ILE A 29 0.34 2.30 -0.14
N ILE A 30 -0.28 1.27 -0.71
CA ILE A 30 -0.22 0.98 -2.13
C ILE A 30 -1.64 0.86 -2.71
N ALA A 31 -1.74 1.02 -4.03
CA ALA A 31 -2.98 0.78 -4.76
C ALA A 31 -2.70 0.26 -6.17
N ARG A 32 -3.73 -0.32 -6.82
CA ARG A 32 -3.69 -0.78 -8.21
C ARG A 32 -2.59 -1.81 -8.47
N GLN A 33 -2.48 -2.81 -7.60
CA GLN A 33 -1.80 -4.04 -7.97
C GLN A 33 -2.54 -4.70 -9.15
N HIS A 34 -3.85 -4.87 -9.04
CA HIS A 34 -4.69 -5.20 -10.19
C HIS A 34 -5.06 -3.91 -10.94
N SER A 35 -4.71 -3.85 -12.21
CA SER A 35 -4.84 -2.64 -13.01
C SER A 35 -6.30 -2.26 -13.31
N GLY A 36 -7.24 -3.19 -13.36
CA GLY A 36 -8.66 -2.91 -13.61
C GLY A 36 -9.42 -2.35 -12.41
N GLU A 37 -8.83 -2.37 -11.22
CA GLU A 37 -9.51 -1.96 -9.98
C GLU A 37 -9.43 -0.44 -9.77
N VAL A 38 -10.06 0.30 -10.69
CA VAL A 38 -10.00 1.78 -10.76
C VAL A 38 -10.45 2.46 -9.47
N VAL A 39 -11.34 1.82 -8.70
CA VAL A 39 -11.80 2.31 -7.38
C VAL A 39 -10.64 2.59 -6.44
N GLY A 40 -9.56 1.79 -6.50
CA GLY A 40 -8.38 1.98 -5.67
C GLY A 40 -7.68 3.32 -5.93
N SER A 41 -7.72 3.82 -7.17
CA SER A 41 -7.17 5.14 -7.50
C SER A 41 -8.03 6.28 -6.96
N TRP A 42 -9.35 6.14 -6.94
CA TRP A 42 -10.24 7.15 -6.38
C TRP A 42 -10.09 7.26 -4.86
N VAL A 43 -10.00 6.11 -4.17
CA VAL A 43 -9.71 6.09 -2.72
C VAL A 43 -8.35 6.70 -2.44
N MET A 44 -7.31 6.32 -3.20
CA MET A 44 -5.97 6.89 -3.09
C MET A 44 -5.95 8.41 -3.31
N GLN A 45 -6.68 8.90 -4.32
CA GLN A 45 -6.78 10.33 -4.60
C GLN A 45 -7.45 11.08 -3.45
N GLY A 46 -8.56 10.56 -2.91
CA GLY A 46 -9.23 11.13 -1.74
C GLY A 46 -8.32 11.15 -0.52
N PHE A 47 -7.61 10.06 -0.27
CA PHE A 47 -6.62 9.94 0.79
C PHE A 47 -5.52 11.01 0.68
N LEU A 48 -4.91 11.16 -0.50
CA LEU A 48 -3.88 12.16 -0.76
C LEU A 48 -4.41 13.59 -0.60
N ARG A 49 -5.62 13.88 -1.12
CA ARG A 49 -6.24 15.20 -0.97
C ARG A 49 -6.47 15.55 0.50
N PHE A 50 -6.98 14.61 1.30
CA PHE A 50 -7.15 14.80 2.73
C PHE A 50 -5.80 14.99 3.42
N LEU A 51 -4.84 14.09 3.16
CA LEU A 51 -3.53 14.11 3.78
C LEU A 51 -2.75 15.38 3.45
N LEU A 52 -2.96 16.01 2.30
CA LEU A 52 -2.31 17.26 1.90
C LEU A 52 -3.11 18.52 2.26
N SER A 53 -4.33 18.35 2.81
CA SER A 53 -5.20 19.47 3.17
C SER A 53 -4.69 20.25 4.40
N LYS A 54 -5.32 21.41 4.60
CA LYS A 54 -5.16 22.27 5.80
C LYS A 54 -5.95 21.75 7.02
N SER A 55 -6.60 20.59 6.92
CA SER A 55 -7.34 20.01 8.05
C SER A 55 -6.43 19.82 9.26
N PRO A 56 -6.86 20.20 10.49
CA PRO A 56 -6.07 20.00 11.69
C PRO A 56 -5.76 18.51 11.92
N TYR A 57 -6.69 17.61 11.57
CA TYR A 57 -6.47 16.16 11.63
C TYR A 57 -5.35 15.70 10.70
N ALA A 58 -5.35 16.19 9.45
CA ALA A 58 -4.30 15.86 8.48
C ALA A 58 -2.93 16.38 8.92
N ARG A 59 -2.87 17.58 9.53
CA ARG A 59 -1.64 18.11 10.11
C ARG A 59 -1.10 17.20 11.23
N VAL A 60 -1.95 16.82 12.19
CA VAL A 60 -1.56 15.92 13.29
C VAL A 60 -1.04 14.58 12.76
N LEU A 61 -1.66 14.04 11.71
CA LEU A 61 -1.18 12.81 11.06
C LEU A 61 0.22 12.98 10.47
N ARG A 62 0.49 14.06 9.71
CA ARG A 62 1.82 14.35 9.15
C ARG A 62 2.88 14.65 10.22
N GLU A 63 2.46 15.17 11.38
CA GLU A 63 3.34 15.39 12.53
C GLU A 63 3.72 14.07 13.22
N LYS A 64 2.80 13.10 13.30
CA LYS A 64 3.04 11.82 14.00
C LYS A 64 3.63 10.71 13.13
N PHE A 65 3.29 10.68 11.85
CA PHE A 65 3.62 9.58 10.95
C PHE A 65 4.34 10.05 9.69
N VAL A 66 5.11 9.14 9.10
CA VAL A 66 5.61 9.26 7.72
C VAL A 66 4.75 8.40 6.81
N PHE A 67 4.29 8.96 5.71
CA PHE A 67 3.46 8.25 4.74
C PHE A 67 4.28 7.88 3.51
N HIS A 68 4.43 6.58 3.27
CA HIS A 68 5.08 6.04 2.08
C HIS A 68 3.98 5.53 1.15
N ILE A 69 3.77 6.22 0.03
CA ILE A 69 2.59 6.03 -0.81
C ILE A 69 3.00 5.68 -2.24
N ILE A 70 2.48 4.56 -2.75
CA ILE A 70 2.60 4.14 -4.14
C ILE A 70 1.18 4.14 -4.75
N PRO A 71 0.79 5.22 -5.45
CA PRO A 71 -0.60 5.39 -5.87
C PRO A 71 -1.03 4.43 -6.98
N MET A 72 -0.07 3.82 -7.68
CA MET A 72 -0.33 2.87 -8.74
C MET A 72 0.85 1.91 -8.90
N VAL A 73 0.63 0.62 -8.61
CA VAL A 73 1.67 -0.42 -8.72
C VAL A 73 1.79 -0.95 -10.14
N ASN A 74 0.68 -1.29 -10.81
CA ASN A 74 0.69 -1.90 -12.13
C ASN A 74 0.35 -0.88 -13.23
N ILE A 75 1.24 0.10 -13.43
CA ILE A 75 1.07 1.19 -14.42
C ILE A 75 0.92 0.62 -15.83
N ASP A 76 1.75 -0.35 -16.21
CA ASP A 76 1.69 -0.97 -17.53
C ASP A 76 0.33 -1.62 -17.78
N GLY A 77 -0.17 -2.40 -16.82
CA GLY A 77 -1.49 -2.99 -16.93
C GLY A 77 -2.60 -1.95 -17.09
N VAL A 78 -2.47 -0.75 -16.53
CA VAL A 78 -3.43 0.34 -16.74
C VAL A 78 -3.34 0.89 -18.16
N VAL A 79 -2.14 1.19 -18.64
CA VAL A 79 -1.91 1.75 -19.98
C VAL A 79 -2.45 0.81 -21.06
N TYR A 80 -2.25 -0.50 -20.89
CA TYR A 80 -2.66 -1.51 -21.86
C TYR A 80 -4.08 -2.07 -21.63
N GLY A 81 -4.81 -1.58 -20.63
CA GLY A 81 -6.19 -2.01 -20.38
C GLY A 81 -6.35 -3.42 -19.79
N ASN A 82 -5.31 -3.97 -19.14
CA ASN A 82 -5.42 -5.21 -18.40
C ASN A 82 -6.33 -5.05 -17.17
N ALA A 83 -7.01 -6.13 -16.78
CA ALA A 83 -7.85 -6.13 -15.58
C ALA A 83 -7.09 -6.52 -14.29
N ARG A 84 -6.19 -7.49 -14.37
CA ARG A 84 -5.61 -8.14 -13.17
C ARG A 84 -4.10 -8.31 -13.24
N CYS A 85 -3.61 -8.85 -14.36
CA CYS A 85 -2.22 -9.21 -14.51
C CYS A 85 -1.35 -8.06 -15.03
N THR A 86 -0.06 -8.14 -14.74
CA THR A 86 1.00 -7.39 -15.41
C THR A 86 1.13 -7.81 -16.87
N LEU A 87 1.95 -7.11 -17.67
CA LEU A 87 2.24 -7.50 -19.06
C LEU A 87 2.90 -8.88 -19.20
N ALA A 88 3.57 -9.36 -18.15
CA ALA A 88 4.11 -10.72 -18.10
C ALA A 88 3.04 -11.80 -17.86
N GLY A 89 1.75 -11.43 -17.80
CA GLY A 89 0.64 -12.37 -17.53
C GLY A 89 0.53 -12.79 -16.06
N VAL A 90 1.30 -12.17 -15.16
CA VAL A 90 1.37 -12.53 -13.74
C VAL A 90 0.48 -11.63 -12.89
N ASP A 91 -0.26 -12.22 -11.95
CA ASP A 91 -0.95 -11.50 -10.86
C ASP A 91 0.10 -10.97 -9.85
N PRO A 92 0.32 -9.65 -9.77
CA PRO A 92 1.35 -9.07 -8.91
C PRO A 92 1.07 -9.32 -7.42
N ASN A 93 -0.18 -9.54 -7.03
CA ASN A 93 -0.55 -9.86 -5.66
C ASN A 93 -0.49 -11.37 -5.36
N ARG A 94 0.26 -12.15 -6.16
CA ARG A 94 0.56 -13.59 -5.93
C ARG A 94 2.04 -13.92 -5.94
N VAL A 95 2.89 -12.90 -6.00
CA VAL A 95 4.36 -13.06 -6.07
C VAL A 95 5.09 -12.37 -4.93
N TRP A 96 4.38 -11.90 -3.89
CA TRP A 96 5.00 -11.20 -2.78
C TRP A 96 5.96 -12.07 -1.99
N ASN A 97 5.77 -13.39 -1.91
CA ASN A 97 6.67 -14.24 -1.14
C ASN A 97 8.11 -14.20 -1.70
N ASP A 98 8.23 -14.38 -3.02
CA ASP A 98 9.51 -14.43 -3.73
C ASP A 98 9.39 -13.78 -5.12
N PRO A 99 9.41 -12.43 -5.19
CA PRO A 99 9.28 -11.74 -6.47
C PRO A 99 10.61 -11.80 -7.23
N ASN A 100 10.60 -12.37 -8.43
CA ASN A 100 11.74 -12.31 -9.34
C ASN A 100 12.07 -10.84 -9.75
N PRO A 101 13.33 -10.38 -9.65
CA PRO A 101 13.70 -8.99 -9.94
C PRO A 101 13.57 -8.58 -11.41
N ILE A 102 13.58 -9.53 -12.34
CA ILE A 102 13.47 -9.28 -13.78
C ILE A 102 12.01 -9.33 -14.23
N ILE A 103 11.25 -10.33 -13.78
CA ILE A 103 9.85 -10.55 -14.21
C ILE A 103 8.87 -9.71 -13.37
N HIS A 104 9.16 -9.52 -12.08
CA HIS A 104 8.30 -8.80 -11.12
C HIS A 104 9.04 -7.58 -10.51
N PRO A 105 9.66 -6.70 -11.33
CA PRO A 105 10.59 -5.68 -10.85
C PRO A 105 9.95 -4.73 -9.85
N VAL A 106 8.68 -4.36 -10.06
CA VAL A 106 7.96 -3.43 -9.16
C VAL A 106 7.74 -4.04 -7.78
N ILE A 107 7.21 -5.27 -7.69
CA ILE A 107 6.97 -5.93 -6.40
C ILE A 107 8.30 -6.23 -5.68
N HIS A 108 9.32 -6.65 -6.43
CA HIS A 108 10.66 -6.85 -5.89
C HIS A 108 11.20 -5.54 -5.28
N GLN A 109 11.14 -4.43 -6.02
CA GLN A 109 11.67 -3.14 -5.56
C GLN A 109 10.90 -2.58 -4.36
N ILE A 110 9.58 -2.79 -4.30
CA ILE A 110 8.77 -2.42 -3.13
C ILE A 110 9.22 -3.20 -1.89
N LYS A 111 9.41 -4.53 -2.01
CA LYS A 111 9.91 -5.34 -0.90
C LYS A 111 11.32 -4.94 -0.46
N GLU A 112 12.23 -4.72 -1.40
CA GLU A 112 13.58 -4.26 -1.08
C GLU A 112 13.57 -2.91 -0.38
N TYR A 113 12.68 -2.02 -0.80
CA TYR A 113 12.50 -0.73 -0.13
C TYR A 113 11.98 -0.90 1.28
N MET A 114 10.96 -1.74 1.49
CA MET A 114 10.43 -2.03 2.83
C MET A 114 11.48 -2.69 3.75
N ARG A 115 12.32 -3.58 3.22
CA ARG A 115 13.44 -4.19 3.96
C ARG A 115 14.53 -3.19 4.35
N TRP A 116 14.71 -2.14 3.55
CA TRP A 116 15.67 -1.08 3.82
C TRP A 116 15.18 -0.09 4.90
N LEU A 117 13.86 0.01 5.12
CA LEU A 117 13.32 0.82 6.21
C LEU A 117 13.76 0.26 7.58
N PRO A 118 13.80 1.10 8.63
CA PRO A 118 14.18 0.62 9.96
C PRO A 118 13.28 -0.56 10.40
N PRO A 119 13.83 -1.59 11.05
CA PRO A 119 13.04 -2.71 11.56
C PRO A 119 11.87 -2.23 12.42
N ASP A 120 10.73 -2.92 12.31
CA ASP A 120 9.51 -2.62 13.05
C ASP A 120 9.02 -1.17 12.93
N SER A 121 9.40 -0.42 11.89
CA SER A 121 8.98 0.98 11.73
C SER A 121 7.62 1.17 11.08
N ILE A 122 7.13 0.16 10.36
CA ILE A 122 5.83 0.19 9.67
C ILE A 122 4.74 -0.27 10.65
N ASP A 123 3.84 0.64 11.04
CA ASP A 123 2.69 0.32 11.90
C ASP A 123 1.48 -0.18 11.09
N ILE A 124 1.32 0.36 9.87
CA ILE A 124 0.19 0.04 9.02
C ILE A 124 0.69 -0.14 7.59
N PHE A 125 0.33 -1.27 6.99
CA PHE A 125 0.39 -1.49 5.54
C PHE A 125 -1.04 -1.59 4.98
N LEU A 126 -1.40 -0.70 4.07
CA LEU A 126 -2.69 -0.71 3.36
C LEU A 126 -2.48 -0.95 1.88
N ASP A 127 -3.31 -1.83 1.32
CA ASP A 127 -3.31 -2.16 -0.10
C ASP A 127 -4.74 -2.03 -0.64
N PHE A 128 -5.01 -0.99 -1.44
CA PHE A 128 -6.35 -0.71 -1.94
C PHE A 128 -6.67 -1.54 -3.18
N HIS A 129 -7.69 -2.38 -3.04
CA HIS A 129 -8.27 -3.23 -4.08
C HIS A 129 -9.75 -2.89 -4.33
N GLY A 130 -10.24 -3.30 -5.49
CA GLY A 130 -11.66 -3.36 -5.81
C GLY A 130 -12.24 -4.75 -5.58
N HIS A 131 -13.50 -4.83 -5.15
CA HIS A 131 -14.20 -6.09 -5.00
C HIS A 131 -15.51 -6.05 -5.79
N SER A 132 -15.80 -7.09 -6.57
CA SER A 132 -16.93 -7.11 -7.50
C SER A 132 -18.23 -7.64 -6.90
N ALA A 133 -18.18 -8.36 -5.78
CA ALA A 133 -19.35 -9.08 -5.24
C ALA A 133 -19.99 -8.45 -3.99
N LYS A 134 -19.43 -7.35 -3.45
CA LYS A 134 -19.93 -6.70 -2.23
C LYS A 134 -20.03 -5.20 -2.46
N CYS A 135 -21.05 -4.56 -1.89
CA CYS A 135 -21.39 -3.16 -2.17
C CYS A 135 -20.78 -2.16 -1.18
N ALA A 136 -20.16 -2.61 -0.08
CA ALA A 136 -19.49 -1.78 0.91
C ALA A 136 -17.96 -1.88 0.82
N SER A 137 -17.25 -0.93 1.44
CA SER A 137 -15.82 -1.08 1.72
C SER A 137 -15.61 -1.97 2.94
N PHE A 138 -14.55 -2.76 2.95
CA PHE A 138 -14.20 -3.65 4.07
C PHE A 138 -12.71 -3.99 4.01
N PHE A 139 -12.21 -4.67 5.04
CA PHE A 139 -10.81 -4.97 5.19
C PHE A 139 -10.54 -6.47 5.16
N TYR A 140 -9.43 -6.83 4.53
CA TYR A 140 -8.85 -8.17 4.59
C TYR A 140 -7.56 -8.11 5.40
N GLY A 141 -7.60 -8.70 6.60
CA GLY A 141 -6.45 -8.79 7.51
C GLY A 141 -5.47 -9.91 7.15
N CYS A 142 -4.42 -10.00 7.97
CA CYS A 142 -3.20 -10.77 7.69
C CYS A 142 -3.13 -12.13 8.40
N GLN A 143 -3.88 -12.34 9.50
CA GLN A 143 -3.66 -13.50 10.38
C GLN A 143 -4.91 -14.36 10.63
N GLU A 144 -4.66 -15.66 10.88
CA GLU A 144 -5.70 -16.64 11.20
C GLU A 144 -6.33 -16.46 12.58
N HIS A 145 -5.65 -15.76 13.49
CA HIS A 145 -6.14 -15.39 14.80
C HIS A 145 -6.41 -13.90 14.87
N THR A 146 -7.50 -13.53 15.54
CA THR A 146 -7.87 -12.15 15.84
C THR A 146 -6.83 -11.50 16.75
N ASP A 147 -5.70 -11.09 16.21
CA ASP A 147 -4.95 -10.01 16.84
C ASP A 147 -5.87 -8.79 16.81
N ALA A 148 -6.35 -8.39 17.99
CA ALA A 148 -7.20 -7.23 18.16
C ALA A 148 -6.58 -5.98 17.50
N LYS A 149 -5.24 -5.92 17.38
CA LYS A 149 -4.53 -4.84 16.67
C LYS A 149 -4.88 -4.77 15.20
N ALA A 150 -4.90 -5.89 14.48
CA ALA A 150 -5.22 -5.93 13.06
C ALA A 150 -6.68 -5.54 12.78
N ALA A 151 -7.57 -5.81 13.74
CA ALA A 151 -8.99 -5.46 13.64
C ALA A 151 -9.31 -4.05 14.17
N LEU A 152 -8.42 -3.42 14.95
CA LEU A 152 -8.67 -2.13 15.59
C LEU A 152 -8.92 -1.02 14.57
N PHE A 153 -8.03 -0.87 13.58
CA PHE A 153 -8.20 0.17 12.57
C PHE A 153 -9.48 -0.04 11.73
N PRO A 154 -9.75 -1.23 11.17
CA PRO A 154 -11.03 -1.52 10.50
C PRO A 154 -12.26 -1.24 11.39
N LYS A 155 -12.20 -1.58 12.67
CA LYS A 155 -13.31 -1.33 13.60
C LYS A 155 -13.54 0.16 13.79
N LEU A 156 -12.50 0.93 14.07
CA LEU A 156 -12.59 2.39 14.19
C LEU A 156 -13.11 3.01 12.89
N ALA A 157 -12.62 2.56 11.73
CA ALA A 157 -13.06 3.05 10.44
C ALA A 157 -14.57 2.84 10.23
N SER A 158 -15.10 1.66 10.58
CA SER A 158 -16.55 1.36 10.53
C SER A 158 -17.41 2.21 11.48
N LEU A 159 -16.83 2.67 12.59
CA LEU A 159 -17.53 3.57 13.52
C LEU A 159 -17.57 5.00 13.00
N THR A 160 -16.61 5.38 12.15
CA THR A 160 -16.52 6.73 11.57
C THR A 160 -17.20 6.88 10.22
N SER A 161 -17.44 5.79 9.49
CA SER A 161 -18.09 5.80 8.18
C SER A 161 -19.05 4.63 8.01
N ARG A 162 -20.25 4.92 7.50
CA ARG A 162 -21.27 3.92 7.16
C ARG A 162 -20.92 3.11 5.91
N ASP A 163 -19.98 3.62 5.09
CA ASP A 163 -19.54 2.95 3.86
C ASP A 163 -18.58 1.78 4.15
N ILE A 164 -18.17 1.62 5.42
CA ILE A 164 -17.24 0.58 5.86
C ILE A 164 -17.99 -0.48 6.66
N SER A 165 -18.12 -1.67 6.08
CA SER A 165 -18.73 -2.84 6.72
C SER A 165 -17.69 -3.65 7.48
N PHE A 166 -17.74 -3.58 8.81
CA PHE A 166 -16.88 -4.41 9.66
C PHE A 166 -17.24 -5.89 9.60
N GLU A 167 -18.53 -6.21 9.41
CA GLU A 167 -19.03 -7.59 9.30
C GLU A 167 -18.53 -8.30 8.03
N ASP A 168 -18.28 -7.52 6.97
CA ASP A 168 -17.72 -8.02 5.72
C ASP A 168 -16.22 -8.23 5.76
N CYS A 169 -15.54 -7.74 6.80
CA CYS A 169 -14.11 -7.94 6.97
C CYS A 169 -13.79 -9.43 7.12
N ARG A 170 -12.59 -9.82 6.66
CA ARG A 170 -12.08 -11.18 6.76
C ARG A 170 -10.66 -11.15 7.27
N TRP A 171 -10.36 -11.99 8.26
CA TRP A 171 -9.05 -12.02 8.90
C TRP A 171 -8.21 -13.18 8.35
N GLN A 172 -8.88 -14.29 8.05
CA GLN A 172 -8.27 -15.46 7.45
C GLN A 172 -8.14 -15.32 5.93
N HIS A 173 -7.09 -15.93 5.39
CA HIS A 173 -6.89 -16.02 3.95
C HIS A 173 -6.87 -17.49 3.49
N GLY A 174 -7.51 -17.78 2.36
CA GLY A 174 -7.45 -19.13 1.77
C GLY A 174 -6.05 -19.48 1.24
N LYS A 175 -5.81 -20.77 0.95
CA LYS A 175 -4.52 -21.28 0.43
C LYS A 175 -4.00 -20.52 -0.80
N SER A 176 -4.89 -19.99 -1.63
CA SER A 176 -4.59 -19.22 -2.84
C SER A 176 -4.00 -17.83 -2.58
N HIS A 177 -3.96 -17.36 -1.33
CA HIS A 177 -3.51 -16.03 -0.94
C HIS A 177 -2.24 -16.02 -0.08
N THR A 178 -1.63 -17.18 0.15
CA THR A 178 -0.38 -17.32 0.93
C THR A 178 0.80 -16.52 0.36
N LYS A 179 0.75 -16.18 -0.93
CA LYS A 179 1.78 -15.37 -1.62
C LYS A 179 1.37 -13.91 -1.86
N SER A 180 0.27 -13.46 -1.24
CA SER A 180 -0.22 -12.08 -1.38
C SER A 180 0.46 -11.13 -0.41
N ALA A 181 0.35 -9.82 -0.67
CA ALA A 181 0.94 -8.78 0.18
C ALA A 181 0.51 -8.97 1.65
N ARG A 182 -0.79 -9.16 1.90
CA ARG A 182 -1.33 -9.36 3.26
C ARG A 182 -0.78 -10.58 4.00
N ALA A 183 -0.32 -11.61 3.29
CA ALA A 183 0.21 -12.82 3.90
C ALA A 183 1.72 -12.75 4.16
N VAL A 184 2.43 -11.88 3.44
CA VAL A 184 3.90 -11.79 3.45
C VAL A 184 4.39 -10.57 4.23
N VAL A 185 3.61 -9.50 4.23
CA VAL A 185 3.95 -8.23 4.91
C VAL A 185 3.39 -8.17 6.33
N GLY A 186 2.25 -8.82 6.58
CA GLY A 186 1.54 -8.76 7.86
C GLY A 186 1.89 -9.87 8.84
#